data_AF-A0A957S349-F1
#
_entry.id   AF-A0A957S349-F1
#
_cell.length_a   1.000
_cell.length_b   1.000
_cell.length_c   1.000
_cell.angle_alpha   90.00
_cell.angle_beta   90.00
_cell.angle_gamma   90.00
#
_symmetry.space_group_name_H-M   'P 1'
#
loop_
_entity.id
_entity.type
_entity.pdbx_description
1 polymer ?
#
loop_
_entity_poly.entity_id
_entity_poly.type
_entity_poly.pdbx_seq_one_letter_code
_entity_poly.pdbx_strand_id
1 'polypeptide(L)' 'MRNAVIVSAARTAVGKAPKGSLRTTRPDDMAAVVIQEVVKRAGIEPAEVEDVVLGCAFPEAE' A
#
# COMPACT_ATOMS: atom_id res chain seq x y z
N MET A 1 22.96 16.89 -7.05
CA MET A 1 22.35 15.81 -6.24
C MET A 1 20.85 15.83 -6.46
N ARG A 2 20.21 14.67 -6.62
CA ARG A 2 18.75 14.56 -6.52
C ARG A 2 18.40 14.31 -5.05
N ASN A 3 17.48 15.08 -4.51
CA ASN A 3 16.96 14.86 -3.17
C ASN A 3 15.81 13.85 -3.25
N ALA A 4 15.77 12.91 -2.31
CA ALA A 4 14.61 12.06 -2.13
C ALA A 4 13.49 12.88 -1.47
N VAL A 5 12.28 12.81 -2.00
CA VAL A 5 11.11 13.55 -1.51
C VAL A 5 9.91 12.62 -1.39
N ILE A 6 9.01 12.91 -0.45
CA ILE A 6 7.73 12.20 -0.32
C ILE A 6 6.68 12.97 -1.13
N VAL A 7 6.22 12.37 -2.23
CA VAL A 7 5.25 13.01 -3.14
C VAL A 7 3.80 12.78 -2.72
N SER A 8 3.52 11.62 -2.12
CA SER A 8 2.17 11.20 -1.75
C SER A 8 2.22 10.17 -0.62
N ALA A 9 1.16 10.13 0.19
CA ALA A 9 0.99 9.14 1.25
C ALA A 9 -0.50 8.79 1.44
N ALA A 10 -0.76 7.51 1.68
CA ALA A 10 -2.07 6.98 2.02
C ALA A 10 -1.92 5.72 2.90
N ARG A 11 -3.02 5.31 3.53
CA ARG A 11 -3.11 4.06 4.30
C ARG A 11 -4.54 3.56 4.29
N THR A 12 -4.72 2.27 4.55
CA THR A 12 -6.05 1.73 4.86
C THR A 12 -6.55 2.21 6.23
N ALA A 13 -7.82 1.96 6.51
CA ALA A 13 -8.26 1.87 7.89
C ALA A 13 -7.52 0.72 8.61
N VAL A 14 -7.48 0.77 9.93
CA VAL A 14 -6.88 -0.29 10.75
C VAL A 14 -8.00 -1.18 11.29
N GLY A 15 -7.98 -2.45 10.92
CA GLY A 15 -8.92 -3.46 11.42
C GLY A 15 -8.39 -4.15 12.67
N LYS A 16 -9.26 -4.45 13.63
CA LYS A 16 -8.90 -5.22 14.82
C LYS A 16 -8.88 -6.73 14.53
N ALA A 17 -7.79 -7.43 14.81
CA ALA A 17 -7.80 -8.88 14.81
C ALA A 17 -8.49 -9.45 16.09
N PRO A 18 -9.22 -10.58 16.04
CA PRO A 18 -9.64 -11.34 14.86
C PRO A 18 -11.06 -10.97 14.36
N LYS A 19 -11.78 -10.09 15.06
CA LYS A 19 -13.22 -9.80 14.82
C LYS A 19 -13.49 -8.49 14.07
N GLY A 20 -12.46 -7.87 13.49
CA GLY A 20 -12.56 -6.59 12.78
C GLY A 20 -13.07 -6.74 11.35
N SER A 21 -13.40 -5.60 10.74
CA SER A 21 -13.98 -5.52 9.39
C SER A 21 -13.05 -6.01 8.27
N LEU A 22 -11.73 -5.93 8.47
CA LEU A 22 -10.72 -6.33 7.48
C LEU A 22 -10.24 -7.78 7.65
N ARG A 23 -10.82 -8.55 8.58
CA ARG A 23 -10.33 -9.90 8.92
C ARG A 23 -10.36 -10.90 7.75
N THR A 24 -11.23 -10.67 6.77
CA THR A 24 -11.40 -11.52 5.58
C THR A 24 -10.81 -10.88 4.32
N THR A 25 -10.17 -9.73 4.45
CA THR A 25 -9.50 -9.05 3.34
C THR A 25 -8.10 -9.62 3.21
N ARG A 26 -7.70 -10.02 2.00
CA ARG A 26 -6.34 -10.49 1.77
C ARG A 26 -5.36 -9.30 1.87
N PRO A 27 -4.15 -9.50 2.41
CA PRO A 27 -3.20 -8.41 2.61
C PRO A 27 -2.72 -7.78 1.29
N ASP A 28 -2.68 -8.53 0.19
CA ASP A 28 -2.36 -8.02 -1.15
C ASP A 28 -3.46 -7.09 -1.68
N ASP A 29 -4.74 -7.41 -1.45
CA ASP A 29 -5.85 -6.50 -1.77
C ASP A 29 -5.72 -5.19 -0.97
N MET A 30 -5.32 -5.26 0.31
CA MET A 30 -5.07 -4.07 1.12
C MET A 30 -3.92 -3.23 0.57
N ALA A 31 -2.83 -3.86 0.13
CA ALA A 31 -1.70 -3.18 -0.49
C ALA A 31 -2.10 -2.52 -1.82
N ALA A 32 -2.86 -3.22 -2.67
CA ALA A 32 -3.32 -2.74 -3.97
C ALA A 32 -4.13 -1.44 -3.84
N VAL A 33 -5.07 -1.38 -2.89
CA VAL A 33 -5.87 -0.17 -2.65
C VAL A 33 -5.01 1.02 -2.24
N VAL A 34 -3.99 0.81 -1.41
CA VAL A 34 -3.07 1.88 -1.00
C VAL A 34 -2.22 2.36 -2.17
N ILE A 35 -1.66 1.43 -2.96
CA ILE A 35 -0.84 1.75 -4.13
C ILE A 35 -1.64 2.58 -5.15
N GLN A 36 -2.87 2.16 -5.47
CA GLN A 36 -3.75 2.89 -6.38
C GLN A 36 -4.02 4.31 -5.88
N GLU A 37 -4.29 4.48 -4.58
CA GLU A 37 -4.61 5.78 -4.00
C GLU A 37 -3.37 6.71 -3.96
N VAL A 38 -2.17 6.20 -3.64
CA VAL A 38 -0.97 7.05 -3.63
C VAL A 38 -0.57 7.51 -5.01
N VAL A 39 -0.68 6.65 -6.03
CA VAL A 39 -0.41 6.99 -7.45
C VAL A 39 -1.40 8.04 -7.91
N LYS A 40 -2.70 7.82 -7.64
CA LYS A 40 -3.76 8.79 -7.96
C LYS A 40 -3.53 10.16 -7.31
N ARG A 41 -3.16 10.20 -6.02
CA ARG A 41 -2.86 11.46 -5.30
C ARG A 41 -1.60 12.14 -5.80
N ALA A 42 -0.61 11.37 -6.25
CA ALA A 42 0.61 11.91 -6.84
C ALA A 42 0.37 12.50 -8.23
N GLY A 43 -0.70 12.09 -8.93
CA GLY A 43 -1.04 12.60 -10.26
C GLY A 43 -0.09 12.11 -11.35
N ILE A 44 0.48 10.91 -11.18
CA ILE A 44 1.41 10.27 -12.12
C ILE A 44 0.75 9.08 -12.80
N GLU A 45 1.28 8.67 -13.94
CA GLU A 45 0.87 7.42 -14.58
C GLU A 45 1.48 6.22 -13.83
N PRO A 46 0.76 5.10 -13.64
CA PRO A 46 1.30 3.92 -12.94
C PRO A 46 2.59 3.37 -13.57
N ALA A 47 2.75 3.52 -14.88
CA ALA A 47 3.94 3.07 -15.61
C ALA A 47 5.21 3.88 -15.32
N GLU A 48 5.11 5.03 -14.65
CA GLU A 48 6.27 5.82 -14.20
C GLU A 48 6.93 5.24 -12.93
N VAL A 49 6.26 4.31 -12.24
CA VAL A 49 6.81 3.64 -11.05
C VAL A 49 7.79 2.57 -11.49
N GLU A 50 9.07 2.78 -11.15
CA GLU A 50 10.15 1.85 -11.52
C GLU A 50 10.29 0.66 -10.55
N ASP A 51 9.94 0.84 -9.27
CA ASP A 51 10.10 -0.18 -8.23
C ASP A 51 9.03 -0.04 -7.12
N VAL A 52 8.69 -1.16 -6.48
CA VAL A 52 7.75 -1.23 -5.36
C VAL A 52 8.38 -2.04 -4.22
N VAL A 53 8.74 -1.33 -3.15
CA VAL A 53 9.26 -1.96 -1.93
C VAL A 53 8.13 -2.14 -0.92
N LEU A 54 7.70 -3.38 -0.72
CA LEU A 54 6.60 -3.73 0.19
C LEU A 54 7.11 -4.51 1.41
N GLY A 55 6.96 -3.92 2.61
CA GLY A 55 7.31 -4.59 3.86
C GLY A 55 6.22 -5.55 4.34
N CYS A 56 6.57 -6.80 4.65
CA CYS A 56 5.68 -7.79 5.25
C CYS A 56 6.43 -8.56 6.34
N ALA A 57 5.83 -8.65 7.54
CA ALA A 57 6.43 -9.38 8.66
C ALA A 57 6.24 -10.89 8.60
N PHE A 58 5.16 -11.36 7.95
CA PHE A 58 4.80 -12.77 7.78
C PHE A 58 4.48 -13.03 6.30
N PRO A 59 5.51 -13.14 5.43
CA PRO A 59 5.33 -13.24 3.98
C PRO A 59 4.77 -14.58 3.50
N GLU A 60 4.74 -15.61 4.35
CA GLU A 60 4.38 -16.97 3.97
C GLU A 60 2.88 -17.17 3.71
N ALA A 61 2.02 -16.22 4.13
CA ALA A 61 0.56 -16.28 4.04
C ALA A 61 -0.05 -17.55 4.68
N GLU A 62 -0.61 -17.41 5.88
CA GLU A 62 -1.10 -18.50 6.76
C GLU A 62 0.00 -19.42 7.32
#